data_AF-A0A124ILQ3-F1
#
_entry.id   AF-A0A124ILQ3-F1
#
_cell.length_a   1.000
_cell.length_b   1.000
_cell.length_c   1.000
_cell.angle_alpha   90.00
_cell.angle_beta   90.00
_cell.angle_gamma   90.00
#
_symmetry.space_group_name_H-M   'P 1'
#
loop_
_entity.id
_entity.type
_entity.pdbx_description
1 polymer ?
#
loop_
_entity_poly.entity_id
_entity_poly.type
_entity_poly.pdbx_seq_one_letter_code
_entity_poly.pdbx_strand_id
1 'polypeptide(L)'
;MRIDLRNQLAEGMNNLQAWRNRYSKTEYGEKVLLNVFYRKYSTHFMWDKIQNSFQTKMFGGNKVLWNDFNEGFSEMMNLYQNQSTKTQPILLQLLAEQSKNMVGNVSYSGFASKIMGAKQGNNADIEEIEFTYLHYLLNDQLILMWSAFGGTGLSKIDALAQMSGVIIAETDMTKYETVENIIGQLCTGPYLNENYNALPPL
;
A
#
# COMPACT_ATOMS: atom_id res chain seq x y z
N MET A 1 14.71 -9.31 10.20
CA MET A 1 13.51 -10.11 10.54
C MET A 1 12.69 -10.23 9.26
N ARG A 2 12.37 -11.43 8.74
CA ARG A 2 11.53 -11.50 7.54
C ARG A 2 10.08 -11.20 7.97
N ILE A 3 9.49 -10.14 7.43
CA ILE A 3 8.10 -9.77 7.73
C ILE A 3 7.17 -10.87 7.25
N ASP A 4 6.24 -11.31 8.11
CA ASP A 4 5.21 -12.27 7.77
C ASP A 4 3.95 -11.55 7.26
N LEU A 5 3.66 -11.72 5.96
CA LEU A 5 2.51 -11.12 5.28
C LEU A 5 1.36 -12.12 5.02
N ARG A 6 1.46 -13.36 5.54
CA ARG A 6 0.52 -14.44 5.23
C ARG A 6 -0.91 -14.09 5.60
N ASN A 7 -1.10 -13.51 6.78
CA ASN A 7 -2.42 -13.16 7.28
C ASN A 7 -3.06 -12.07 6.42
N GLN A 8 -2.29 -11.09 5.96
CA GLN A 8 -2.82 -9.96 5.22
C GLN A 8 -3.03 -10.29 3.75
N LEU A 9 -2.23 -11.19 3.17
CA LEU A 9 -2.54 -11.79 1.89
C LEU A 9 -3.84 -12.61 1.97
N ALA A 10 -4.00 -13.45 3.00
CA ALA A 10 -5.21 -14.23 3.19
C ALA A 10 -6.46 -13.34 3.34
N GLU A 11 -6.37 -12.27 4.14
CA GLU A 11 -7.44 -11.28 4.27
C GLU A 11 -7.77 -10.61 2.92
N GLY A 12 -6.74 -10.19 2.18
CA GLY A 12 -6.91 -9.61 0.85
C GLY A 12 -7.61 -10.55 -0.14
N MET A 13 -7.20 -11.82 -0.17
CA MET A 13 -7.82 -12.86 -1.00
C MET A 13 -9.27 -13.10 -0.60
N ASN A 14 -9.57 -13.14 0.70
CA ASN A 14 -10.94 -13.27 1.21
C ASN A 14 -11.81 -12.07 0.82
N ASN A 15 -11.27 -10.85 0.87
CA ASN A 15 -11.97 -9.65 0.41
C ASN A 15 -12.31 -9.74 -1.09
N LEU A 16 -11.36 -10.15 -1.92
CA LEU A 16 -11.59 -10.34 -3.35
C LEU A 16 -12.70 -11.36 -3.62
N GLN A 17 -12.66 -12.52 -2.96
CA GLN A 17 -13.71 -13.55 -3.07
C GLN A 17 -15.08 -13.01 -2.63
N ALA A 18 -15.15 -12.30 -1.50
CA ALA A 18 -16.38 -11.70 -1.01
C ALA A 18 -16.94 -10.67 -2.00
N TRP A 19 -16.08 -9.85 -2.62
CA TRP A 19 -16.49 -8.86 -3.62
C TRP A 19 -16.95 -9.49 -4.92
N ARG A 20 -16.33 -10.58 -5.37
CA ARG A 20 -16.79 -11.34 -6.55
C ARG A 20 -18.20 -11.88 -6.36
N ASN A 21 -18.52 -12.35 -5.15
CA ASN A 21 -19.86 -12.85 -4.82
C ASN A 21 -20.89 -11.72 -4.65
N ARG A 22 -20.44 -10.49 -4.37
CA ARG A 22 -21.32 -9.34 -4.10
C ARG A 22 -21.66 -8.55 -5.35
N TYR A 23 -20.68 -8.34 -6.23
CA TYR A 23 -20.80 -7.41 -7.35
C TYR A 23 -21.03 -8.15 -8.66
N SER A 24 -21.76 -7.51 -9.57
CA SER A 24 -21.90 -8.02 -10.94
C SER A 24 -20.57 -8.00 -11.69
N LYS A 25 -20.42 -8.86 -12.70
CA LYS A 25 -19.20 -8.93 -13.52
C LYS A 25 -18.82 -7.57 -14.13
N THR A 26 -19.82 -6.78 -14.51
CA THR A 26 -19.66 -5.49 -15.17
C THR A 26 -19.26 -4.36 -14.22
N GLU A 27 -19.46 -4.48 -12.90
CA GLU A 27 -19.05 -3.45 -11.94
C GLU A 27 -17.86 -3.88 -11.08
N TYR A 28 -17.60 -5.18 -10.98
CA TYR A 28 -16.61 -5.78 -10.08
C TYR A 28 -15.23 -5.11 -10.18
N GLY A 29 -14.65 -5.05 -11.37
CA GLY A 29 -13.30 -4.48 -11.57
C GLY A 29 -13.21 -3.02 -11.10
N GLU A 30 -14.24 -2.23 -11.37
CA GLU A 30 -14.28 -0.83 -10.92
C GLU A 30 -14.41 -0.74 -9.40
N LYS A 31 -15.22 -1.60 -8.75
CA LYS A 31 -15.34 -1.65 -7.29
C LYS A 31 -14.04 -2.07 -6.59
N VAL A 32 -13.29 -3.01 -7.16
CA VAL A 32 -11.98 -3.41 -6.63
C VAL A 32 -10.99 -2.24 -6.77
N LEU A 33 -10.99 -1.55 -7.92
CA LEU A 33 -10.11 -0.41 -8.14
C LEU A 33 -10.41 0.76 -7.21
N LEU A 34 -11.68 1.01 -6.85
CA LEU A 34 -12.01 2.01 -5.83
C LEU A 34 -11.32 1.69 -4.49
N ASN A 35 -11.23 0.41 -4.12
CA ASN A 35 -10.51 0.01 -2.92
C ASN A 35 -8.99 0.20 -3.05
N VAL A 36 -8.40 0.08 -4.24
CA VAL A 36 -7.01 0.48 -4.48
C VAL A 36 -6.84 1.95 -4.13
N PHE A 37 -7.59 2.83 -4.80
CA PHE A 37 -7.41 4.27 -4.63
C PHE A 37 -7.79 4.79 -3.25
N TYR A 38 -8.75 4.15 -2.58
CA TYR A 38 -9.04 4.41 -1.18
C TYR A 38 -7.77 4.31 -0.31
N ARG A 39 -6.98 3.26 -0.51
CA ARG A 39 -5.74 3.04 0.22
C ARG A 39 -4.63 4.00 -0.21
N LYS A 40 -4.46 4.19 -1.53
CA LYS A 40 -3.49 5.15 -2.09
C LYS A 40 -3.65 6.53 -1.50
N TYR A 41 -4.87 7.07 -1.49
CA TYR A 41 -5.15 8.38 -0.92
C TYR A 41 -5.00 8.40 0.60
N SER A 42 -5.41 7.32 1.30
CA SER A 42 -5.23 7.22 2.75
C SER A 42 -3.75 7.30 3.15
N THR A 43 -2.88 6.54 2.47
CA THR A 43 -1.43 6.57 2.68
C THR A 43 -0.84 7.92 2.28
N HIS A 44 -1.25 8.47 1.13
CA HIS A 44 -0.78 9.77 0.64
C HIS A 44 -1.08 10.91 1.63
N PHE A 45 -2.30 10.99 2.17
CA PHE A 45 -2.67 11.99 3.16
C PHE A 45 -1.97 11.81 4.51
N MET A 46 -1.46 10.60 4.78
CA MET A 46 -0.69 10.31 5.98
C MET A 46 0.82 10.50 5.79
N TRP A 47 1.28 10.87 4.60
CA TRP A 47 2.69 10.83 4.24
C TRP A 47 3.59 11.61 5.21
N ASP A 48 3.17 12.81 5.62
CA ASP A 48 3.94 13.61 6.57
C ASP A 48 4.09 12.91 7.93
N LYS A 49 3.04 12.20 8.40
CA LYS A 49 3.10 11.44 9.65
C LYS A 49 4.02 10.23 9.53
N ILE A 50 4.01 9.55 8.37
CA ILE A 50 4.93 8.47 8.06
C ILE A 50 6.37 8.99 8.12
N GLN A 51 6.66 10.08 7.42
CA GLN A 51 7.99 10.70 7.39
C GLN A 51 8.47 11.21 8.76
N ASN A 52 7.55 11.68 9.60
CA ASN A 52 7.87 12.13 10.95
C ASN A 52 8.45 11.03 11.85
N SER A 53 8.31 9.76 11.48
CA SER A 53 8.95 8.66 12.19
C SER A 53 10.48 8.68 12.06
N PHE A 54 11.03 9.41 11.10
CA PHE A 54 12.47 9.49 10.82
C PHE A 54 13.08 10.86 11.20
N GLN A 55 12.45 11.59 12.11
CA GLN A 55 12.96 12.88 12.56
C GLN A 55 14.31 12.75 13.26
N THR A 56 15.20 13.70 13.02
CA THR A 56 16.51 13.78 13.70
C THR A 56 16.47 14.68 14.92
N LYS A 57 17.32 14.40 15.91
CA LYS A 57 17.54 15.26 17.07
C LYS A 57 18.35 16.50 16.68
N MET A 58 18.27 17.56 17.49
CA MET A 58 19.01 18.82 17.29
C MET A 58 20.53 18.63 17.13
N PHE A 59 21.11 17.63 17.81
CA PHE A 59 22.55 17.33 17.78
C PHE A 59 22.90 16.07 16.97
N GLY A 60 22.03 15.69 16.02
CA GLY A 60 22.23 14.53 15.16
C GLY A 60 21.68 13.22 15.71
N GLY A 61 21.55 12.23 14.82
CA GLY A 61 20.92 10.94 15.09
C GLY A 61 19.39 10.99 15.08
N ASN A 62 18.75 9.84 14.87
CA ASN A 62 17.29 9.75 14.81
C ASN A 62 16.68 9.85 16.21
N LYS A 63 15.49 10.43 16.28
CA LYS A 63 14.66 10.47 17.47
C LYS A 63 13.99 9.10 17.66
N VAL A 64 13.94 8.66 18.91
CA VAL A 64 13.12 7.51 19.31
C VAL A 64 11.75 8.06 19.72
N LEU A 65 10.72 7.62 19.02
CA LEU A 65 9.31 7.95 19.27
C LEU A 65 8.61 6.87 20.08
N TRP A 66 8.99 5.61 19.88
CA TRP A 66 8.38 4.43 20.50
C TRP A 66 9.46 3.53 21.11
N ASN A 67 9.13 2.87 22.22
CA ASN A 67 10.10 2.01 22.92
C ASN A 67 10.36 0.71 22.16
N ASP A 68 9.36 0.21 21.43
CA ASP A 68 9.48 -0.96 20.58
C ASP A 68 8.66 -0.87 19.29
N PHE A 69 8.94 -1.79 18.38
CA PHE A 69 8.33 -1.85 17.06
C PHE A 69 6.82 -2.08 17.10
N ASN A 70 6.32 -2.93 18.02
CA ASN A 70 4.90 -3.28 18.07
C ASN A 70 4.06 -2.10 18.54
N GLU A 71 4.58 -1.33 19.51
CA GLU A 71 3.98 -0.06 19.92
C GLU A 71 3.87 0.91 18.73
N GLY A 72 4.97 1.14 18.02
CA GLY A 72 4.98 2.04 16.87
C GLY A 72 4.08 1.57 15.73
N PHE A 73 4.05 0.26 15.45
CA PHE A 73 3.20 -0.29 14.40
C PHE A 73 1.71 -0.17 14.74
N SER A 74 1.35 -0.44 16.00
CA SER A 74 -0.02 -0.23 16.50
C SER A 74 -0.47 1.23 16.32
N GLU A 75 0.40 2.19 16.67
CA GLU A 75 0.09 3.62 16.50
C GLU A 75 -0.05 4.00 15.03
N MET A 76 0.86 3.54 14.16
CA MET A 76 0.76 3.82 12.72
C MET A 76 -0.51 3.22 12.10
N MET A 77 -0.94 2.05 12.56
CA MET A 77 -2.21 1.45 12.16
C MET A 77 -3.42 2.26 12.63
N ASN A 78 -3.41 2.77 13.87
CA ASN A 78 -4.47 3.65 14.37
C ASN A 78 -4.56 4.96 13.58
N LEU A 79 -3.42 5.57 13.28
CA LEU A 79 -3.35 6.77 12.45
C LEU A 79 -3.89 6.50 11.04
N TYR A 80 -3.52 5.37 10.44
CA TYR A 80 -4.03 4.97 9.14
C TYR A 80 -5.54 4.78 9.16
N GLN A 81 -6.07 4.05 10.15
CA GLN A 81 -7.52 3.85 10.29
C GLN A 81 -8.25 5.19 10.43
N ASN A 82 -7.76 6.10 11.27
CA ASN A 82 -8.30 7.44 11.44
C ASN A 82 -8.23 8.31 10.18
N GLN A 83 -7.19 8.15 9.35
CA GLN A 83 -7.08 8.86 8.08
C GLN A 83 -7.99 8.23 7.02
N SER A 84 -8.17 6.92 7.05
CA SER A 84 -8.97 6.19 6.08
C SER A 84 -10.46 6.57 6.19
N THR A 85 -10.99 6.73 7.42
CA THR A 85 -12.37 7.21 7.64
C THR A 85 -12.62 8.61 7.10
N LYS A 86 -11.58 9.46 7.07
CA LYS A 86 -11.64 10.81 6.45
C LYS A 86 -11.53 10.77 4.93
N THR A 87 -10.82 9.77 4.40
CA THR A 87 -10.60 9.59 2.96
C THR A 87 -11.85 9.03 2.27
N GLN A 88 -12.58 8.13 2.94
CA GLN A 88 -13.77 7.47 2.39
C GLN A 88 -14.81 8.43 1.79
N PRO A 89 -15.29 9.48 2.51
CA PRO A 89 -16.36 10.35 1.99
C PRO A 89 -15.92 11.21 0.78
N ILE A 90 -14.63 11.46 0.60
CA ILE A 90 -14.12 12.35 -0.46
C ILE A 90 -13.55 11.59 -1.67
N LEU A 91 -13.45 10.26 -1.59
CA LEU A 91 -12.77 9.45 -2.61
C LEU A 91 -13.35 9.63 -4.01
N LEU A 92 -14.68 9.54 -4.16
CA LEU A 92 -15.32 9.65 -5.48
C LEU A 92 -15.11 11.04 -6.09
N GLN A 93 -15.11 12.09 -5.27
CA GLN A 93 -14.80 13.45 -5.72
C GLN A 93 -13.35 13.54 -6.21
N LEU A 94 -12.40 13.04 -5.42
CA LEU A 94 -10.98 13.01 -5.81
C LEU A 94 -10.76 12.28 -7.14
N LEU A 95 -11.42 11.13 -7.33
CA LEU A 95 -11.30 10.37 -8.58
C LEU A 95 -11.93 11.10 -9.76
N ALA A 96 -13.04 11.81 -9.57
CA ALA A 96 -13.66 12.60 -10.63
C ALA A 96 -12.80 13.80 -11.04
N GLU A 97 -12.29 14.54 -10.07
CA GLU A 97 -11.55 15.80 -10.30
C GLU A 97 -10.08 15.58 -10.65
N GLN A 98 -9.47 14.51 -10.13
CA GLN A 98 -8.03 14.26 -10.15
C GLN A 98 -7.66 12.90 -10.73
N SER A 99 -8.50 12.33 -11.61
CA SER A 99 -8.28 11.00 -12.21
C SER A 99 -6.91 10.82 -12.89
N LYS A 100 -6.30 11.90 -13.39
CA LYS A 100 -4.99 11.89 -14.06
C LYS A 100 -3.82 12.11 -13.10
N ASN A 101 -4.07 12.57 -11.89
CA ASN A 101 -3.02 12.81 -10.91
C ASN A 101 -2.45 11.48 -10.45
N MET A 102 -1.13 11.44 -10.30
CA MET A 102 -0.44 10.31 -9.71
C MET A 102 -0.61 10.35 -8.20
N VAL A 103 -0.99 9.22 -7.60
CA VAL A 103 -1.02 9.01 -6.17
C VAL A 103 -0.08 7.86 -5.88
N GLY A 104 1.12 8.17 -5.40
CA GLY A 104 2.23 7.22 -5.46
C GLY A 104 2.61 6.95 -6.91
N ASN A 105 2.70 5.67 -7.31
CA ASN A 105 3.10 5.30 -8.67
C ASN A 105 1.95 5.01 -9.66
N VAL A 106 0.71 5.36 -9.33
CA VAL A 106 -0.46 5.09 -10.20
C VAL A 106 -1.44 6.27 -10.28
N SER A 107 -2.20 6.33 -11.38
CA SER A 107 -3.34 7.25 -11.56
C SER A 107 -4.60 6.47 -11.91
N TYR A 108 -5.78 6.98 -11.54
CA TYR A 108 -7.05 6.27 -11.76
C TYR A 108 -7.34 6.10 -13.25
N SER A 109 -7.10 7.14 -14.03
CA SER A 109 -7.26 7.12 -15.48
C SER A 109 -6.32 6.14 -16.18
N GLY A 110 -5.18 5.79 -15.55
CA GLY A 110 -4.27 4.75 -16.05
C GLY A 110 -4.90 3.37 -16.15
N PHE A 111 -5.98 3.10 -15.40
CA PHE A 111 -6.71 1.84 -15.43
C PHE A 111 -7.92 1.83 -16.37
N ALA A 112 -8.18 2.90 -17.14
CA ALA A 112 -9.39 3.00 -17.96
C ALA A 112 -9.57 1.83 -18.95
N SER A 113 -8.49 1.39 -19.60
CA SER A 113 -8.52 0.23 -20.51
C SER A 113 -8.83 -1.07 -19.76
N LYS A 114 -8.22 -1.26 -18.58
CA LYS A 114 -8.43 -2.43 -17.73
C LYS A 114 -9.86 -2.54 -17.22
N ILE A 115 -10.44 -1.43 -16.79
CA ILE A 115 -11.85 -1.38 -16.38
C ILE A 115 -12.75 -1.76 -17.55
N MET A 116 -12.46 -1.25 -18.75
CA MET A 116 -13.25 -1.56 -19.95
C MET A 116 -13.16 -3.04 -20.33
N GLY A 117 -11.98 -3.63 -20.32
CA GLY A 117 -11.81 -5.06 -20.60
C GLY A 117 -12.43 -5.94 -19.52
N ALA A 118 -12.28 -5.59 -18.24
CA ALA A 118 -12.97 -6.29 -17.14
C ALA A 118 -14.49 -6.24 -17.30
N LYS A 119 -15.06 -5.09 -17.71
CA LYS A 119 -16.49 -4.93 -18.04
C LYS A 119 -16.97 -5.86 -19.14
N GLN A 120 -16.08 -6.21 -20.07
CA GLN A 120 -16.33 -7.12 -21.18
C GLN A 120 -16.06 -8.60 -20.84
N GLY A 121 -15.64 -8.89 -19.59
CA GLY A 121 -15.32 -10.24 -19.14
C GLY A 121 -13.89 -10.70 -19.49
N ASN A 122 -12.97 -9.77 -19.79
CA ASN A 122 -11.56 -10.13 -19.97
C ASN A 122 -10.93 -10.51 -18.62
N ASN A 123 -10.68 -11.80 -18.41
CA ASN A 123 -10.12 -12.32 -17.17
C ASN A 123 -8.70 -11.81 -16.86
N ALA A 124 -7.88 -11.53 -17.89
CA ALA A 124 -6.54 -11.00 -17.66
C ALA A 124 -6.59 -9.59 -17.06
N ASP A 125 -7.55 -8.76 -17.51
CA ASP A 125 -7.73 -7.41 -16.98
C ASP A 125 -8.34 -7.45 -15.56
N ILE A 126 -9.21 -8.42 -15.28
CA ILE A 126 -9.75 -8.67 -13.94
C ILE A 126 -8.61 -9.08 -12.98
N GLU A 127 -7.79 -10.05 -13.38
CA GLU A 127 -6.65 -10.53 -12.61
C GLU A 127 -5.65 -9.40 -12.33
N GLU A 128 -5.32 -8.56 -13.31
CA GLU A 128 -4.40 -7.44 -13.11
C GLU A 128 -4.94 -6.42 -12.09
N ILE A 129 -6.25 -6.14 -12.09
CA ILE A 129 -6.89 -5.28 -11.09
C ILE A 129 -6.85 -5.93 -9.69
N GLU A 130 -7.13 -7.22 -9.59
CA GLU A 130 -7.07 -7.99 -8.33
C GLU A 130 -5.65 -8.05 -7.76
N PHE A 131 -4.67 -8.35 -8.60
CA PHE A 131 -3.26 -8.35 -8.24
C PHE A 131 -2.82 -6.96 -7.78
N THR A 132 -3.26 -5.90 -8.47
CA THR A 132 -2.99 -4.51 -8.08
C THR A 132 -3.53 -4.20 -6.68
N TYR A 133 -4.74 -4.67 -6.36
CA TYR A 133 -5.31 -4.53 -5.01
C TYR A 133 -4.45 -5.22 -3.96
N LEU A 134 -4.05 -6.47 -4.18
CA LEU A 134 -3.21 -7.22 -3.23
C LEU A 134 -1.82 -6.57 -3.08
N HIS A 135 -1.23 -6.12 -4.19
CA HIS A 135 0.04 -5.41 -4.17
C HIS A 135 -0.02 -4.19 -3.26
N TYR A 136 -0.99 -3.29 -3.48
CA TYR A 136 -1.09 -2.08 -2.66
C TYR A 136 -1.60 -2.36 -1.24
N LEU A 137 -2.40 -3.41 -1.03
CA LEU A 137 -2.75 -3.89 0.30
C LEU A 137 -1.49 -4.16 1.13
N LEU A 138 -0.60 -5.00 0.61
CA LEU A 138 0.62 -5.38 1.31
C LEU A 138 1.65 -4.26 1.36
N ASN A 139 1.82 -3.52 0.26
CA ASN A 139 2.81 -2.44 0.17
C ASN A 139 2.52 -1.31 1.17
N ASP A 140 1.25 -0.84 1.24
CA ASP A 140 0.88 0.19 2.22
C ASP A 140 1.15 -0.27 3.65
N GLN A 141 0.84 -1.53 3.97
CA GLN A 141 1.12 -2.06 5.30
C GLN A 141 2.62 -2.12 5.59
N LEU A 142 3.44 -2.55 4.62
CA LEU A 142 4.88 -2.53 4.74
C LEU A 142 5.41 -1.10 4.93
N ILE A 143 4.84 -0.09 4.28
CA ILE A 143 5.18 1.33 4.53
C ILE A 143 4.89 1.72 5.99
N LEU A 144 3.78 1.25 6.58
CA LEU A 144 3.49 1.50 7.99
C LEU A 144 4.49 0.80 8.93
N MET A 145 4.91 -0.42 8.59
CA MET A 145 5.97 -1.14 9.32
C MET A 145 7.32 -0.43 9.18
N TRP A 146 7.65 0.05 7.98
CA TRP A 146 8.86 0.86 7.74
C TRP A 146 8.87 2.11 8.62
N SER A 147 7.73 2.81 8.68
CA SER A 147 7.52 3.94 9.57
C SER A 147 7.72 3.57 11.05
N ALA A 148 7.15 2.45 11.49
CA ALA A 148 7.28 1.97 12.87
C ALA A 148 8.76 1.70 13.24
N PHE A 149 9.52 1.07 12.35
CA PHE A 149 10.97 0.91 12.51
C PHE A 149 11.71 2.25 12.57
N GLY A 150 11.30 3.24 11.76
CA GLY A 150 11.85 4.59 11.85
C GLY A 150 11.73 5.18 13.24
N GLY A 151 10.55 5.09 13.84
CA GLY A 151 10.33 5.67 15.17
C GLY A 151 10.91 4.87 16.33
N THR A 152 11.50 3.69 16.11
CA THR A 152 12.41 3.09 17.11
C THR A 152 13.83 3.65 17.04
N GLY A 153 14.08 4.61 16.13
CA GLY A 153 15.36 5.29 15.94
C GLY A 153 16.17 4.76 14.75
N LEU A 154 15.65 3.81 13.95
CA LEU A 154 16.35 3.38 12.74
C LEU A 154 16.32 4.45 11.66
N SER A 155 17.38 4.49 10.86
CA SER A 155 17.36 5.31 9.64
C SER A 155 16.39 4.72 8.62
N LYS A 156 16.04 5.50 7.60
CA LYS A 156 15.21 5.03 6.48
C LYS A 156 15.79 3.79 5.80
N ILE A 157 17.11 3.77 5.61
CA ILE A 157 17.85 2.67 4.98
C ILE A 157 17.89 1.45 5.91
N ASP A 158 18.20 1.65 7.19
CA ASP A 158 18.27 0.54 8.17
C ASP A 158 16.91 -0.10 8.39
N ALA A 159 15.84 0.71 8.46
CA ALA A 159 14.47 0.23 8.54
C ALA A 159 14.11 -0.64 7.32
N LEU A 160 14.46 -0.20 6.11
CA LEU A 160 14.23 -0.96 4.89
C LEU A 160 15.07 -2.25 4.85
N ALA A 161 16.33 -2.20 5.26
CA ALA A 161 17.20 -3.37 5.34
C ALA A 161 16.67 -4.40 6.35
N GLN A 162 16.13 -3.93 7.48
CA GLN A 162 15.52 -4.78 8.48
C GLN A 162 14.30 -5.56 7.94
N MET A 163 13.53 -4.93 7.04
CA MET A 163 12.34 -5.50 6.43
C MET A 163 12.64 -6.43 5.24
N SER A 164 13.50 -5.97 4.34
CA SER A 164 13.81 -6.66 3.08
C SER A 164 14.91 -7.72 3.22
N GLY A 165 15.78 -7.58 4.23
CA GLY A 165 17.02 -8.36 4.34
C GLY A 165 18.10 -7.94 3.34
N VAL A 166 17.90 -6.85 2.59
CA VAL A 166 18.82 -6.35 1.56
C VAL A 166 19.42 -5.02 2.00
N ILE A 167 20.74 -4.87 1.83
CA ILE A 167 21.42 -3.59 2.02
C ILE A 167 21.37 -2.84 0.70
N ILE A 168 20.84 -1.62 0.72
CA ILE A 168 20.80 -0.74 -0.45
C ILE A 168 21.73 0.46 -0.26
N ALA A 169 22.15 1.05 -1.37
CA ALA A 169 22.86 2.32 -1.37
C ALA A 169 21.96 3.44 -0.81
N GLU A 170 22.58 4.49 -0.28
CA GLU A 170 21.85 5.69 0.14
C GLU A 170 20.96 6.20 -0.99
N THR A 171 19.67 6.31 -0.70
CA THR A 171 18.63 6.68 -1.65
C THR A 171 17.71 7.70 -1.00
N ASP A 172 17.35 8.75 -1.75
CA ASP A 172 16.38 9.73 -1.28
C ASP A 172 14.99 9.09 -1.15
N MET A 173 14.54 8.96 0.10
CA MET A 173 13.26 8.37 0.49
C MET A 173 12.36 9.43 1.14
N THR A 174 12.30 10.62 0.56
CA THR A 174 11.43 11.73 1.01
C THR A 174 10.05 11.70 0.37
N LYS A 175 9.92 11.16 -0.85
CA LYS A 175 8.66 11.13 -1.60
C LYS A 175 7.92 9.80 -1.45
N TYR A 176 6.59 9.88 -1.44
CA TYR A 176 5.72 8.70 -1.33
C TYR A 176 5.96 7.73 -2.49
N GLU A 177 5.95 8.22 -3.74
CA GLU A 177 6.14 7.36 -4.90
C GLU A 177 7.47 6.59 -4.86
N THR A 178 8.53 7.22 -4.36
CA THR A 178 9.86 6.61 -4.28
C THR A 178 9.89 5.47 -3.27
N VAL A 179 9.37 5.71 -2.06
CA VAL A 179 9.35 4.69 -0.99
C VAL A 179 8.44 3.53 -1.35
N GLU A 180 7.26 3.81 -1.89
CA GLU A 180 6.33 2.79 -2.37
C GLU A 180 6.94 1.91 -3.45
N ASN A 181 7.66 2.51 -4.41
CA ASN A 181 8.32 1.74 -5.46
C ASN A 181 9.43 0.85 -4.88
N ILE A 182 10.27 1.39 -3.99
CA ILE A 182 11.36 0.63 -3.37
C ILE A 182 10.83 -0.53 -2.53
N ILE A 183 9.87 -0.28 -1.64
CA ILE A 183 9.24 -1.34 -0.83
C ILE A 183 8.48 -2.33 -1.73
N GLY A 184 7.86 -1.84 -2.79
CA GLY A 184 7.21 -2.66 -3.81
C GLY A 184 8.17 -3.65 -4.47
N GLN A 185 9.37 -3.19 -4.84
CA GLN A 185 10.39 -4.02 -5.50
C GLN A 185 11.11 -4.97 -4.55
N LEU A 186 11.40 -4.53 -3.33
CA LEU A 186 12.27 -5.27 -2.40
C LEU A 186 11.49 -6.18 -1.43
N CYS A 187 10.22 -5.88 -1.17
CA CYS A 187 9.41 -6.60 -0.19
C CYS A 187 8.15 -7.19 -0.85
N THR A 188 7.26 -6.34 -1.37
CA THR A 188 5.93 -6.78 -1.82
C THR A 188 5.98 -7.70 -3.03
N GLY A 189 6.72 -7.30 -4.06
CA GLY A 189 6.85 -8.01 -5.32
C GLY A 189 7.42 -9.43 -5.15
N PRO A 190 8.57 -9.59 -4.48
CA PRO A 190 9.13 -10.92 -4.18
C PRO A 190 8.14 -11.79 -3.39
N TYR A 191 7.46 -11.22 -2.39
CA TYR A 191 6.49 -11.96 -1.60
C TYR A 191 5.30 -12.44 -2.44
N LEU A 192 4.69 -11.56 -3.25
CA LEU A 192 3.58 -11.95 -4.11
C LEU A 192 4.02 -12.93 -5.21
N ASN A 193 5.21 -12.79 -5.78
CA ASN A 193 5.74 -13.74 -6.75
C ASN A 193 5.82 -15.18 -6.20
N GLU A 194 6.10 -15.33 -4.90
CA GLU A 194 6.16 -16.64 -4.23
C GLU A 194 4.80 -17.15 -3.74
N ASN A 195 3.86 -16.27 -3.39
CA ASN A 195 2.68 -16.63 -2.59
C ASN A 195 1.33 -16.32 -3.27
N TYR A 196 1.31 -15.51 -4.33
CA TYR A 196 0.09 -15.18 -5.05
C TYR A 196 -0.39 -16.37 -5.88
N ASN A 197 -1.69 -16.64 -5.77
CA ASN A 197 -2.38 -17.58 -6.63
C ASN A 197 -3.61 -16.88 -7.18
N ALA A 198 -3.70 -16.77 -8.51
CA ALA A 198 -4.82 -16.13 -9.18
C ALA A 198 -6.13 -16.86 -8.83
N LEU A 199 -7.18 -16.07 -8.59
CA LEU A 199 -8.52 -16.61 -8.45
C LEU A 199 -9.02 -17.14 -9.82
N PRO A 200 -9.92 -18.12 -9.86
CA PRO A 200 -10.42 -18.66 -11.13
C PRO A 200 -11.11 -17.58 -11.98
N PRO A 201 -11.22 -17.75 -13.31
CA PRO A 201 -11.99 -16.85 -14.17
C PRO A 201 -13.39 -16.50 -13.63
N LEU A 202 -13.82 -15.25 -13.82
CA LEU A 202 -15.11 -14.74 -13.32
C LEU A 202 -16.28 -15.12 -14.21
#